data_AF-A0A1I5WQN7-F1
#
_entry.id   AF-A0A1I5WQN7-F1
#
_cell.length_a   1.000
_cell.length_b   1.000
_cell.length_c   1.000
_cell.angle_alpha   90.00
_cell.angle_beta   90.00
_cell.angle_gamma   90.00
#
_symmetry.space_group_name_H-M   'P 1'
#
loop_
_entity.id
_entity.type
_entity.pdbx_description
1 polymer ?
#
loop_
_entity_poly.entity_id
_entity_poly.type
_entity_poly.pdbx_seq_one_letter_code
_entity_poly.pdbx_strand_id
1 'polypeptide(L)'
;MWKSTATAPFGLNLQLAVIDSEQVHALVFPCRRVLRGWVNSQTGSPVYVLPTHWREWDGRIEEATIGEPERDRLSIAQRVCGRSESDHQEGL
;
A
#
# COMPACT_ATOMS: atom_id res chain seq x y z
N MET A 1 -14.76 -9.16 2.23
CA MET A 1 -14.40 -10.60 2.20
C MET A 1 -13.20 -10.79 1.30
N TRP A 2 -12.24 -11.64 1.67
CA TRP A 2 -11.07 -11.97 0.86
C TRP A 2 -11.41 -12.94 -0.28
N LYS A 3 -10.78 -12.76 -1.43
CA LYS A 3 -10.91 -13.56 -2.66
C LYS A 3 -9.54 -14.08 -3.08
N SER A 4 -9.47 -15.22 -3.79
CA SER A 4 -8.19 -15.77 -4.29
C SER A 4 -7.50 -14.81 -5.27
N THR A 5 -6.18 -14.60 -5.14
CA THR A 5 -5.39 -13.77 -6.07
C THR A 5 -5.60 -14.12 -7.54
N ALA A 6 -5.86 -15.38 -7.88
CA ALA A 6 -6.06 -15.82 -9.26
C ALA A 6 -7.23 -15.07 -9.95
N THR A 7 -8.27 -14.73 -9.18
CA THR A 7 -9.50 -14.06 -9.68
C THR A 7 -9.41 -12.54 -9.67
N ALA A 8 -8.27 -11.98 -9.29
CA ALA A 8 -8.13 -10.54 -9.15
C ALA A 8 -8.27 -9.82 -10.50
N PRO A 9 -9.16 -8.82 -10.60
CA PRO A 9 -9.37 -8.05 -11.82
C PRO A 9 -8.17 -7.15 -12.13
N PHE A 10 -7.97 -6.88 -13.42
CA PHE A 10 -6.98 -5.92 -13.88
C PHE A 10 -7.48 -4.48 -13.69
N GLY A 11 -6.57 -3.57 -13.39
CA GLY A 11 -6.83 -2.13 -13.36
C GLY A 11 -7.65 -1.59 -12.18
N LEU A 12 -8.22 -2.44 -11.32
CA LEU A 12 -8.94 -2.03 -10.12
C LEU A 12 -8.01 -1.91 -8.90
N ASN A 13 -8.34 -0.98 -8.00
CA ASN A 13 -7.64 -0.80 -6.74
C ASN A 13 -8.04 -1.89 -5.76
N LEU A 14 -7.09 -2.73 -5.40
CA LEU A 14 -7.27 -3.88 -4.53
C LEU A 14 -6.37 -3.76 -3.31
N GLN A 15 -6.84 -4.26 -2.18
CA GLN A 15 -5.96 -4.61 -1.08
C GLN A 15 -5.47 -6.05 -1.30
N LEU A 16 -4.16 -6.25 -1.23
CA LEU A 16 -3.55 -7.57 -1.32
C LEU A 16 -3.23 -8.11 0.07
N ALA A 17 -3.22 -9.43 0.21
CA ALA A 17 -2.70 -10.08 1.41
C ALA A 17 -1.86 -11.31 1.08
N VAL A 18 -0.87 -11.55 1.94
CA VAL A 18 -0.10 -12.79 2.00
C VAL A 18 -0.57 -13.56 3.23
N ILE A 19 -0.59 -14.89 3.15
CA ILE A 19 -0.78 -15.72 4.35
C ILE A 19 0.59 -16.26 4.71
N ASP A 20 1.01 -16.03 5.95
CA ASP A 20 2.20 -16.64 6.54
C ASP A 20 1.82 -17.25 7.90
N SER A 21 2.25 -18.48 8.16
CA SER A 21 1.94 -19.21 9.40
C SER A 21 0.49 -19.04 9.91
N GLU A 22 -0.49 -19.22 9.02
CA GLU A 22 -1.94 -19.08 9.28
C GLU A 22 -2.46 -17.66 9.55
N GLN A 23 -1.59 -16.65 9.54
CA GLN A 23 -1.97 -15.24 9.68
C GLN A 23 -2.06 -14.53 8.32
N VAL A 24 -3.10 -13.72 8.14
CA VAL A 24 -3.29 -12.87 6.95
C VAL A 24 -2.59 -11.54 7.16
N HIS A 25 -1.57 -11.27 6.35
CA HIS A 25 -0.85 -10.00 6.31
C HIS A 25 -1.29 -9.17 5.11
N ALA A 26 -2.17 -8.20 5.34
CA ALA A 26 -2.68 -7.30 4.32
C ALA A 26 -1.73 -6.12 4.07
N LEU A 27 -1.54 -5.75 2.81
CA LEU A 27 -0.82 -4.55 2.42
C LEU A 27 -1.65 -3.32 2.79
N VAL A 28 -1.01 -2.30 3.35
CA VAL A 28 -1.65 -1.06 3.83
C VAL A 28 -1.77 0.02 2.73
N PHE A 29 -1.68 -0.36 1.47
CA PHE A 29 -1.80 0.54 0.33
C PHE A 29 -2.52 -0.14 -0.84
N PRO A 30 -3.21 0.63 -1.71
CA PRO A 30 -3.91 0.07 -2.85
C PRO A 30 -2.92 -0.47 -3.90
N CYS A 31 -3.23 -1.63 -4.44
CA CYS A 31 -2.47 -2.29 -5.50
C CYS A 31 -3.35 -2.52 -6.72
N ARG A 32 -2.75 -2.52 -7.91
CA ARG A 32 -3.43 -2.90 -9.17
C ARG A 32 -2.71 -4.07 -9.83
N ARG A 33 -3.50 -5.00 -10.37
CA ARG A 33 -2.97 -6.08 -11.21
C ARG A 33 -2.65 -5.52 -12.60
N VAL A 34 -1.44 -5.78 -13.07
CA VAL A 34 -0.94 -5.47 -14.42
C VAL A 34 -0.37 -6.73 -15.07
N LEU A 35 -0.07 -6.69 -16.36
CA LEU A 35 0.43 -7.86 -17.10
C LEU A 35 1.70 -8.48 -16.48
N ARG A 36 2.56 -7.66 -15.87
CA ARG A 36 3.83 -8.10 -15.28
C ARG A 36 3.77 -8.36 -13.77
N GLY A 37 2.58 -8.33 -13.16
CA GLY A 37 2.40 -8.55 -11.72
C GLY A 37 1.58 -7.46 -11.06
N TRP A 38 2.13 -6.86 -10.01
CA TRP A 38 1.44 -5.90 -9.16
C TRP A 38 2.17 -4.56 -9.12
N VAL A 39 1.40 -3.48 -9.08
CA VAL A 39 1.91 -2.13 -8.85
C VAL A 39 1.16 -1.46 -7.73
N ASN A 40 1.83 -0.61 -6.98
CA ASN A 40 1.18 0.32 -6.08
C ASN A 40 0.33 1.27 -6.92
N SER A 41 -0.96 1.39 -6.60
CA SER A 41 -1.87 2.20 -7.41
C SER A 41 -1.62 3.70 -7.32
N GLN A 42 -1.07 4.17 -6.19
CA GLN A 42 -0.81 5.59 -5.94
C GLN A 42 0.48 6.05 -6.61
N THR A 43 1.53 5.23 -6.55
CA THR A 43 2.86 5.62 -7.05
C THR A 43 3.22 4.99 -8.40
N GLY A 44 2.50 3.97 -8.83
CA GLY A 44 2.85 3.16 -10.00
C GLY A 44 4.07 2.26 -9.82
N SER A 45 4.69 2.24 -8.64
CA SER A 45 5.88 1.44 -8.36
C SER A 45 5.57 -0.07 -8.35
N PRO A 46 6.49 -0.93 -8.85
CA PRO A 46 6.32 -2.38 -8.77
C PRO A 46 6.20 -2.87 -7.33
N VAL A 47 5.34 -3.87 -7.11
CA VAL A 47 5.17 -4.54 -5.82
C VAL A 47 5.62 -6.00 -5.96
N TYR A 48 6.73 -6.33 -5.31
CA TYR A 48 7.36 -7.65 -5.38
C TYR A 48 6.87 -8.56 -4.25
N VAL A 49 5.58 -8.92 -4.30
CA VAL A 49 4.98 -9.88 -3.37
C VAL A 49 4.26 -10.98 -4.15
N LEU A 50 4.09 -12.14 -3.51
CA LEU A 50 3.26 -13.24 -4.01
C LEU A 50 1.98 -13.30 -3.16
N PRO A 51 0.97 -12.46 -3.45
CA PRO A 51 -0.24 -12.41 -2.64
C PRO A 51 -1.04 -13.70 -2.81
N THR A 52 -1.63 -14.18 -1.72
CA THR A 52 -2.54 -15.34 -1.74
C THR A 52 -3.99 -14.90 -1.93
N HIS A 53 -4.34 -13.70 -1.45
CA HIS A 53 -5.70 -13.16 -1.49
C HIS A 53 -5.75 -11.67 -1.86
N TRP A 54 -6.93 -11.22 -2.28
CA TRP A 54 -7.27 -9.81 -2.53
C TRP A 54 -8.67 -9.46 -2.00
N ARG A 55 -8.91 -8.17 -1.75
CA ARG A 55 -10.25 -7.57 -1.61
C ARG A 55 -10.26 -6.20 -2.28
N GLU A 56 -11.45 -5.63 -2.48
CA GLU A 56 -11.56 -4.25 -2.96
C GLU A 56 -10.92 -3.29 -1.96
N TRP A 57 -10.21 -2.29 -2.47
CA TRP A 57 -9.64 -1.24 -1.63
C TRP A 57 -10.74 -0.26 -1.22
N ASP A 58 -11.07 -0.20 0.06
CA ASP A 58 -12.12 0.66 0.61
C ASP A 58 -11.61 2.04 1.07
N GLY A 59 -10.31 2.31 0.91
CA GLY A 59 -9.70 3.58 1.35
C GLY A 59 -9.53 3.70 2.87
N ARG A 60 -10.06 2.75 3.64
CA ARG A 60 -9.87 2.67 5.08
C ARG A 60 -8.69 1.74 5.29
N ILE A 61 -7.53 2.29 5.60
CA ILE A 61 -6.50 1.48 6.26
C ILE A 61 -7.14 1.13 7.60
N GLU A 62 -7.84 -0.01 7.68
CA GLU A 62 -8.24 -0.62 8.94
C GLU A 62 -6.94 -0.73 9.72
N GLU A 63 -6.81 0.13 10.73
CA GLU A 63 -5.60 0.29 11.51
C GLU A 63 -5.11 -1.09 11.87
N ALA A 64 -3.90 -1.45 11.43
CA ALA A 64 -3.28 -2.66 11.94
C ALA A 64 -3.23 -2.49 13.45
N THR A 65 -4.10 -3.21 14.17
CA THR A 65 -4.18 -3.20 15.62
C THR A 65 -2.89 -3.76 16.17
N ILE A 66 -1.87 -2.92 16.29
CA ILE A 66 -0.74 -3.15 17.17
C ILE A 66 -0.58 -1.87 18.00
N GLY A 67 -1.45 -1.76 19.03
CA GLY A 67 -1.29 -0.92 20.22
C GLY A 67 -1.20 0.61 20.07
N GLU A 68 -2.34 1.29 20.24
CA GLU A 68 -2.54 2.68 20.76
C GLU A 68 -1.89 3.89 20.04
N PRO A 69 -2.30 5.15 20.36
CA PRO A 69 -3.49 5.82 19.88
C PRO A 69 -3.21 6.93 18.84
N GLU A 70 -4.24 7.21 18.05
CA GLU A 70 -4.33 8.16 16.93
C GLU A 70 -4.13 9.65 17.32
N ARG A 71 -2.92 10.05 17.76
CA ARG A 71 -2.59 11.48 17.99
C ARG A 71 -1.40 12.02 17.22
N ASP A 72 -0.86 11.28 16.25
CA ASP A 72 0.30 11.76 15.47
C ASP A 72 0.29 11.33 14.00
N ARG A 73 -0.90 11.21 13.40
CA ARG A 73 -1.05 10.74 12.01
C ARG A 73 -0.64 11.72 10.91
N LEU A 74 -0.29 12.97 11.25
CA LEU A 74 0.16 13.95 10.26
C LEU A 74 1.66 13.86 9.93
N SER A 75 2.43 12.96 10.55
CA SER A 75 3.90 12.98 10.45
C SER A 75 4.54 11.82 9.65
N ILE A 76 3.80 10.75 9.29
CA ILE A 76 4.41 9.55 8.67
C ILE A 76 4.24 9.49 7.15
N ALA A 77 3.28 10.22 6.56
CA ALA A 77 3.11 10.27 5.10
C ALA A 77 4.26 11.00 4.36
N GLN A 78 5.16 11.71 5.06
CA GLN A 78 6.19 12.56 4.44
C GLN A 78 7.59 11.93 4.30
N ARG A 79 7.83 10.67 4.71
CA ARG A 79 9.19 10.10 4.68
C ARG A 79 9.45 8.94 3.72
N VAL A 80 8.43 8.46 2.99
CA VAL A 80 8.61 7.33 2.03
C VAL A 80 8.68 7.80 0.57
N CYS A 81 8.65 9.11 0.31
CA CYS A 81 9.05 9.71 -0.97
C CYS A 81 10.15 10.75 -0.71
N GLY A 82 11.36 10.30 -0.40
CA GLY A 82 12.52 11.18 -0.36
C GLY A 82 13.14 11.32 -1.75
N ARG A 83 13.08 12.52 -2.34
CA ARG A 83 14.18 13.00 -3.19
C ARG A 83 14.32 14.52 -3.11
N SER A 84 15.54 14.93 -2.81
CA SER A 84 16.11 16.27 -2.76
C SER A 84 15.95 17.08 -4.04
N GLU A 85 15.78 18.39 -3.90
CA GLU A 85 16.38 19.46 -4.71
C GLU A 85 16.31 20.75 -3.85
N SER A 86 17.41 21.20 -3.25
CA SER A 86 18.40 22.16 -3.80
C SER A 86 18.13 23.57 -3.25
N ASP A 87 19.06 23.97 -2.39
CA ASP A 87 19.50 25.34 -2.08
C ASP A 87 19.10 26.40 -3.12
N HIS A 88 18.52 27.53 -2.69
CA HIS A 88 18.80 28.87 -3.24
C HIS A 88 18.33 29.92 -2.22
N GLN A 89 19.30 30.36 -1.43
CA GLN A 89 19.29 31.59 -0.66
C GLN A 89 19.39 32.81 -1.58
N GLU A 90 18.50 33.80 -1.41
CA GLU A 90 18.62 35.24 -1.68
C GLU A 90 17.34 35.83 -1.02
N GLY A 91 17.28 36.79 -0.10
CA GLY A 91 18.06 37.98 0.16
C GLY A 91 17.06 39.07 0.58
N LEU A 92 17.33 39.74 1.71
CA LEU A 92 17.07 41.15 2.07
C LEU A 92 17.10 41.35 3.59
#